data_AF-A0A1V4FIM2-F1
#
_entry.id   AF-A0A1V4FIM2-F1
#
_cell.length_a   1.000
_cell.length_b   1.000
_cell.length_c   1.000
_cell.angle_alpha   90.00
_cell.angle_beta   90.00
_cell.angle_gamma   90.00
#
_symmetry.space_group_name_H-M   'P 1'
#
loop_
_entity.id
_entity.type
_entity.pdbx_description
1 polymer ?
#
loop_
_entity_poly.entity_id
_entity_poly.type
_entity_poly.pdbx_seq_one_letter_code
_entity_poly.pdbx_strand_id
1 'polypeptide(L)'
;MKTEKTQQKSSYFEKRERNLMKWVGYWRRNPQIFVKDYLGVNLKPYQKLLFYMMNKVDFFMYIAARGQGKSFLIALYCIVRCILYPGTKIVLASGKKETYIFWEDTYRKSNEEMDRRGREVPQG
;
A
#
# COMPACT_ATOMS: atom_id res chain seq x y z
N MET A 1 25.41 -9.71 36.11
CA MET A 1 26.27 -9.22 35.02
C MET A 1 25.69 -9.58 33.63
N LYS A 2 24.50 -9.05 33.28
CA LYS A 2 23.81 -9.26 31.97
C LYS A 2 23.22 -7.96 31.36
N THR A 3 23.43 -6.81 32.00
CA THR A 3 22.72 -5.55 31.73
C THR A 3 23.28 -4.76 30.54
N GLU A 4 24.58 -4.89 30.22
CA GLU A 4 25.23 -4.10 29.17
C GLU A 4 24.84 -4.54 27.75
N LYS A 5 24.71 -5.85 27.50
CA LYS A 5 24.31 -6.37 26.18
C LYS A 5 22.89 -5.97 25.78
N THR A 6 21.99 -5.78 26.77
CA THR A 6 20.60 -5.36 26.52
C THR A 6 20.53 -3.88 26.16
N GLN A 7 21.32 -3.02 26.81
CA GLN A 7 21.35 -1.59 26.51
C GLN A 7 21.99 -1.28 25.15
N GLN A 8 23.07 -1.98 24.78
CA GLN A 8 23.69 -1.81 23.46
C GLN A 8 22.76 -2.26 22.32
N LYS A 9 21.93 -3.29 22.55
CA LYS A 9 20.93 -3.75 21.59
C LYS A 9 19.86 -2.68 21.32
N SER A 10 19.37 -2.04 22.38
CA SER A 10 18.38 -0.95 22.31
C SER A 10 18.90 0.24 21.49
N SER A 11 20.13 0.71 21.74
CA SER A 11 20.78 1.78 20.96
C SER A 11 20.91 1.45 19.45
N TYR A 12 21.24 0.20 19.12
CA TYR A 12 21.32 -0.25 17.72
C TYR A 12 19.96 -0.25 17.03
N PHE A 13 18.89 -0.69 17.72
CA PHE A 13 17.54 -0.66 17.17
C PHE A 13 17.06 0.77 16.92
N GLU A 14 17.29 1.70 17.85
CA GLU A 14 16.95 3.11 17.64
C GLU A 14 17.69 3.72 16.45
N LYS A 15 18.98 3.39 16.28
CA LYS A 15 19.76 3.86 15.13
C LYS A 15 19.20 3.31 13.82
N ARG A 16 18.75 2.05 13.80
CA ARG A 16 18.08 1.43 12.65
C ARG A 16 16.73 2.09 12.37
N GLU A 17 15.94 2.38 13.39
CA GLU A 17 14.65 3.04 13.24
C GLU A 17 14.81 4.45 12.67
N ARG A 18 15.74 5.25 13.19
CA ARG A 18 16.06 6.58 12.65
C ARG A 18 16.49 6.50 11.19
N ASN A 19 17.30 5.51 10.83
CA ASN A 19 17.70 5.30 9.44
C ASN A 19 16.50 4.90 8.57
N LEU A 20 15.66 3.98 9.05
CA LEU A 20 14.45 3.55 8.34
C LEU A 20 13.49 4.72 8.10
N MET A 21 13.25 5.56 9.10
CA MET A 21 12.41 6.76 8.95
C MET A 21 12.95 7.71 7.89
N LYS A 22 14.28 7.91 7.79
CA LYS A 22 14.90 8.71 6.73
C LYS A 22 14.67 8.11 5.35
N TRP A 23 14.84 6.78 5.21
CA TRP A 23 14.57 6.07 3.95
C TRP A 23 13.10 6.13 3.55
N VAL A 24 12.17 5.94 4.50
CA VAL A 24 10.72 6.06 4.25
C VAL A 24 10.36 7.48 3.80
N GLY A 25 10.90 8.52 4.44
CA GLY A 25 10.69 9.90 4.02
C GLY A 25 11.24 10.19 2.62
N TYR A 26 12.37 9.59 2.25
CA TYR A 26 12.93 9.68 0.91
C TYR A 26 12.04 8.98 -0.13
N TRP A 27 11.56 7.76 0.16
CA TRP A 27 10.68 7.00 -0.71
C TRP A 27 9.29 7.63 -0.87
N ARG A 28 8.75 8.29 0.15
CA ARG A 28 7.49 9.05 0.05
C ARG A 28 7.57 10.22 -0.92
N ARG A 29 8.74 10.87 -1.00
CA ARG A 29 8.99 11.95 -1.99
C ARG A 29 9.25 11.40 -3.39
N ASN A 30 9.83 10.20 -3.50
CA ASN A 30 10.23 9.59 -4.77
C ASN A 30 9.79 8.11 -4.88
N PRO A 31 8.47 7.85 -5.04
CA PRO A 31 7.95 6.48 -5.09
C PRO A 31 8.48 5.68 -6.30
N GLN A 32 8.90 6.35 -7.38
CA GLN A 32 9.52 5.72 -8.55
C GLN A 32 10.86 5.04 -8.22
N ILE A 33 11.60 5.57 -7.24
CA ILE A 33 12.87 5.00 -6.77
C ILE A 33 12.57 3.82 -5.84
N PHE A 34 11.55 3.95 -5.00
CA PHE A 34 11.09 2.85 -4.13
C PHE A 34 10.71 1.61 -4.93
N VAL A 35 9.96 1.75 -6.02
CA VAL A 35 9.61 0.59 -6.87
C VAL A 35 10.85 -0.08 -7.46
N LYS A 36 11.85 0.70 -7.89
CA LYS A 36 13.07 0.15 -8.47
C LYS A 36 13.92 -0.56 -7.41
N ASP A 37 14.16 0.08 -6.29
CA ASP A 37 15.14 -0.37 -5.29
C ASP A 37 14.54 -1.41 -4.33
N TYR A 38 13.26 -1.29 -3.97
CA TYR A 38 12.60 -2.18 -3.01
C TYR A 38 11.84 -3.33 -3.69
N LEU A 39 11.16 -3.06 -4.80
CA LEU A 39 10.39 -4.10 -5.52
C LEU A 39 11.21 -4.74 -6.66
N GLY A 40 12.35 -4.18 -7.03
CA GLY A 40 13.17 -4.70 -8.13
C GLY A 40 12.53 -4.56 -9.52
N VAL A 41 11.46 -3.75 -9.65
CA VAL A 41 10.70 -3.62 -10.90
C VAL A 41 11.18 -2.40 -11.68
N ASN A 42 11.67 -2.62 -12.90
CA ASN A 42 12.05 -1.52 -13.78
C ASN A 42 10.85 -1.00 -14.58
N LEU A 43 10.31 0.14 -14.13
CA LEU A 43 9.20 0.83 -14.79
C LEU A 43 9.65 1.50 -16.10
N LYS A 44 8.78 1.47 -17.12
CA LYS A 44 8.95 2.25 -18.36
C LYS A 44 8.92 3.75 -18.06
N PRO A 45 9.56 4.62 -18.87
CA PRO A 45 9.61 6.07 -18.61
C PRO A 45 8.23 6.71 -18.43
N TYR A 46 7.25 6.34 -19.27
CA TYR A 46 5.88 6.84 -19.13
C TYR A 46 5.24 6.42 -17.80
N GLN A 47 5.46 5.16 -17.38
CA GLN A 47 4.92 4.63 -16.13
C GLN A 47 5.51 5.38 -14.92
N LYS A 48 6.81 5.72 -14.96
CA LYS A 48 7.47 6.51 -13.91
C LYS A 48 6.85 7.91 -13.77
N LEU A 49 6.58 8.59 -14.89
CA LEU A 49 5.94 9.90 -14.89
C LEU A 49 4.51 9.83 -14.32
N LEU A 50 3.73 8.85 -14.76
CA LEU A 50 2.39 8.58 -14.27
C LEU A 50 2.37 8.31 -12.77
N PHE A 51 3.28 7.46 -12.28
CA PHE A 51 3.38 7.13 -10.87
C PHE A 51 3.76 8.34 -10.01
N TYR A 52 4.65 9.20 -10.53
CA TYR A 52 5.02 10.45 -9.87
C TYR A 52 3.82 11.42 -9.79
N MET A 53 3.06 11.57 -10.88
CA MET A 53 1.85 12.39 -10.90
C MET A 53 0.79 11.86 -9.93
N MET A 54 0.51 10.54 -9.95
CA MET A 54 -0.44 9.87 -9.05
C MET A 54 -0.13 10.08 -7.56
N ASN A 55 1.15 10.20 -7.20
CA ASN A 55 1.55 10.44 -5.81
C ASN A 55 1.53 11.92 -5.42
N LYS A 56 1.60 12.84 -6.39
CA LYS A 56 1.64 14.29 -6.15
C LYS A 56 0.25 14.91 -6.08
N VAL A 57 -0.73 14.37 -6.80
CA VAL A 57 -2.10 14.89 -6.84
C VAL A 57 -3.07 13.96 -6.13
N ASP A 58 -4.03 14.52 -5.40
CA ASP A 58 -5.05 13.72 -4.68
C ASP A 58 -6.07 13.09 -5.63
N PHE A 59 -6.42 13.79 -6.72
CA PHE A 59 -7.33 13.31 -7.76
C PHE A 59 -6.60 13.23 -9.10
N PHE A 60 -6.43 12.01 -9.60
CA PHE A 60 -5.72 11.74 -10.85
C PHE A 60 -6.63 11.03 -11.85
N MET A 61 -6.80 11.62 -13.03
CA MET A 61 -7.51 11.00 -14.15
C MET A 61 -6.53 10.65 -15.27
N TYR A 62 -6.46 9.37 -15.63
CA TYR A 62 -5.59 8.88 -16.69
C TYR A 62 -6.39 8.24 -17.82
N ILE A 63 -6.35 8.86 -19.00
CA ILE A 63 -6.92 8.34 -20.23
C ILE A 63 -5.83 7.54 -20.94
N ALA A 64 -6.03 6.22 -21.04
CA ALA A 64 -5.02 5.30 -21.56
C ALA A 64 -5.57 4.42 -22.67
N ALA A 65 -4.76 4.16 -23.70
CA ALA A 65 -5.09 3.21 -24.76
C ALA A 65 -5.18 1.75 -24.23
N ARG A 66 -5.93 0.91 -24.95
CA ARG A 66 -6.04 -0.54 -24.64
C ARG A 66 -4.68 -1.21 -24.81
N GLY A 67 -4.32 -2.13 -23.90
CA GLY A 67 -3.04 -2.85 -23.95
C GLY A 67 -1.84 -2.17 -23.28
N GLN A 68 -2.00 -0.93 -22.77
CA GLN A 68 -0.91 -0.17 -22.12
C GLN A 68 -0.51 -0.66 -20.70
N GLY A 69 -1.01 -1.81 -20.25
CA GLY A 69 -0.64 -2.34 -18.92
C GLY A 69 -1.10 -1.50 -17.71
N LYS A 70 -2.15 -0.68 -17.86
CA LYS A 70 -2.67 0.20 -16.79
C LYS A 70 -3.08 -0.55 -15.51
N SER A 71 -3.60 -1.78 -15.63
CA SER A 71 -3.98 -2.63 -14.48
C SER A 71 -2.78 -3.04 -13.62
N PHE A 72 -1.62 -3.29 -14.25
CA PHE A 72 -0.37 -3.56 -13.54
C PHE A 72 0.11 -2.31 -12.79
N LEU A 73 0.04 -1.14 -13.43
CA LEU A 73 0.45 0.13 -12.83
C LEU A 73 -0.36 0.47 -11.57
N ILE A 74 -1.69 0.31 -11.62
CA ILE A 74 -2.54 0.57 -10.44
C ILE A 74 -2.29 -0.43 -9.31
N ALA A 75 -2.07 -1.71 -9.62
CA ALA A 75 -1.78 -2.73 -8.61
C ALA A 75 -0.47 -2.42 -7.88
N LEU A 76 0.56 -2.05 -8.64
CA LEU A 76 1.84 -1.62 -8.11
C LEU A 76 1.69 -0.37 -7.23
N TYR A 77 0.86 0.59 -7.65
CA TYR A 77 0.56 1.77 -6.85
C TYR A 77 -0.09 1.43 -5.51
N CYS A 78 -1.05 0.50 -5.50
CA CYS A 78 -1.68 0.04 -4.27
C CYS A 78 -0.66 -0.59 -3.31
N ILE A 79 0.23 -1.45 -3.80
CA ILE A 79 1.28 -2.09 -2.98
C ILE A 79 2.20 -1.04 -2.37
N VAL A 80 2.68 -0.08 -3.18
CA VAL A 80 3.55 1.01 -2.69
C VAL A 80 2.85 1.84 -1.62
N ARG A 81 1.56 2.18 -1.83
CA ARG A 81 0.76 2.93 -0.86
C ARG A 81 0.59 2.16 0.44
N CYS A 82 0.34 0.85 0.40
CA CYS A 82 0.24 0.00 1.59
C CYS A 82 1.54 -0.04 2.41
N ILE A 83 2.69 -0.09 1.75
CA ILE A 83 3.99 -0.16 2.44
C ILE A 83 4.39 1.20 3.03
N LEU A 84 4.22 2.29 2.26
CA LEU A 84 4.64 3.62 2.70
C LEU A 84 3.69 4.25 3.72
N TYR A 85 2.41 3.91 3.66
CA TYR A 85 1.34 4.47 4.49
C TYR A 85 0.52 3.34 5.12
N PRO A 86 1.06 2.68 6.16
CA PRO A 86 0.32 1.64 6.87
C PRO A 86 -0.99 2.22 7.43
N GLY A 87 -2.08 1.45 7.34
CA GLY A 87 -3.43 1.89 7.74
C GLY A 87 -4.23 2.60 6.65
N THR A 88 -3.67 2.79 5.44
CA THR A 88 -4.42 3.33 4.30
C THR A 88 -5.45 2.34 3.79
N LYS A 89 -6.72 2.76 3.70
CA LYS A 89 -7.77 1.99 3.04
C LYS A 89 -7.73 2.25 1.54
N ILE A 90 -7.51 1.21 0.76
CA ILE A 90 -7.47 1.29 -0.71
C ILE A 90 -8.72 0.61 -1.24
N VAL A 91 -9.56 1.37 -1.94
CA VAL A 91 -10.78 0.85 -2.58
C VAL A 91 -10.56 0.83 -4.08
N LEU A 92 -10.75 -0.34 -4.68
CA LEU A 92 -10.65 -0.53 -6.13
C LEU A 92 -12.07 -0.71 -6.69
N ALA A 93 -12.57 0.31 -7.39
CA ALA A 93 -13.83 0.21 -8.12
C ALA A 93 -13.59 -0.13 -9.60
N SER A 94 -14.42 -1.01 -10.17
CA SER A 94 -14.34 -1.42 -11.57
C SER A 94 -15.73 -1.54 -12.16
N GLY A 95 -15.94 -0.95 -13.33
CA GLY A 95 -17.22 -0.90 -14.05
C GLY A 95 -17.61 -2.16 -14.82
N LYS A 96 -16.90 -3.29 -14.66
CA LYS A 96 -17.23 -4.54 -15.37
C LYS A 96 -18.25 -5.36 -14.59
N LYS A 97 -19.39 -5.69 -15.22
CA LYS A 97 -20.51 -6.51 -14.66
C LYS A 97 -20.06 -7.74 -13.87
N GLU A 98 -19.03 -8.45 -14.34
CA GLU A 98 -18.50 -9.65 -13.67
C GLU A 98 -17.80 -9.35 -12.32
N THR A 99 -17.20 -8.16 -12.18
CA THR A 99 -16.58 -7.72 -10.93
C THR A 99 -17.62 -7.25 -9.91
N TYR A 100 -18.77 -6.72 -10.35
CA TYR A 100 -19.84 -6.28 -9.43
C TYR A 100 -20.46 -7.44 -8.65
N ILE A 101 -20.71 -8.57 -9.31
CA ILE A 101 -21.28 -9.76 -8.65
C ILE A 101 -20.32 -10.27 -7.56
N PHE A 102 -19.02 -10.30 -7.87
CA PHE A 102 -18.01 -10.66 -6.88
C PHE A 102 -17.89 -9.65 -5.73
N TRP A 103 -18.05 -8.34 -5.99
CA TRP A 103 -18.01 -7.30 -4.96
C TRP A 103 -19.27 -7.26 -4.10
N GLU A 104 -20.47 -7.46 -4.66
CA GLU A 104 -21.70 -7.62 -3.89
C GLU A 104 -21.58 -8.84 -2.96
N ASP A 105 -21.11 -9.98 -3.49
CA ASP A 105 -20.92 -11.17 -2.68
C ASP A 105 -19.85 -11.00 -1.60
N THR A 106 -18.75 -10.30 -1.88
CA THR A 106 -17.68 -10.05 -0.90
C THR A 106 -18.09 -9.01 0.15
N TYR A 107 -18.75 -7.92 -0.28
CA TYR A 107 -19.25 -6.87 0.61
C TYR A 107 -20.35 -7.41 1.53
N ARG A 108 -21.28 -8.19 0.98
CA ARG A 108 -22.31 -8.91 1.75
C ARG A 108 -21.68 -9.85 2.76
N LYS A 109 -20.71 -10.69 2.36
CA LYS A 109 -19.98 -11.59 3.28
C LYS A 109 -19.22 -10.84 4.37
N SER A 110 -18.57 -9.73 4.04
CA SER A 110 -17.87 -8.89 5.03
C SER A 110 -18.83 -8.23 6.02
N ASN A 111 -20.00 -7.78 5.57
CA ASN A 111 -21.04 -7.25 6.46
C ASN A 111 -21.66 -8.35 7.33
N GLU A 112 -21.90 -9.54 6.78
CA GLU A 112 -22.36 -10.71 7.55
C GLU A 112 -21.32 -11.14 8.59
N GLU A 113 -20.01 -11.08 8.29
CA GLU A 113 -18.94 -11.36 9.25
C GLU A 113 -18.77 -10.29 10.32
N MET A 114 -18.96 -9.01 9.97
CA MET A 114 -18.97 -7.90 10.94
C MET A 114 -20.19 -8.00 11.87
N ASP A 115 -21.36 -8.37 11.34
CA ASP A 115 -22.58 -8.59 12.14
C ASP A 115 -22.44 -9.83 13.04
N ARG A 116 -21.79 -10.90 12.54
CA ARG A 116 -21.49 -12.10 13.32
C ARG A 116 -20.48 -11.82 14.44
N ARG A 117 -19.41 -11.07 14.18
CA ARG A 117 -18.43 -10.63 15.20
C ARG A 117 -19.01 -9.62 16.19
N GLY A 118 -19.99 -8.82 15.78
CA GLY A 118 -20.73 -7.92 16.67
C GLY A 118 -21.68 -8.64 17.65
N ARG A 119 -22.02 -9.91 17.39
CA ARG A 119 -22.84 -10.76 18.27
C ARG A 119 -22.05 -11.69 19.19
N GLU A 120 -20.72 -11.69 19.13
CA GLU A 120 -19.83 -12.44 20.03
C GLU A 120 -19.23 -11.54 21.12
N VAL A 121 -20.07 -10.82 21.87
CA VAL A 121 -19.65 -10.27 23.17
C VAL A 121 -20.14 -11.27 24.23
N PRO A 122 -19.25 -11.98 24.95
CA PRO A 122 -19.70 -12.81 26.07
C PRO A 122 -20.32 -11.88 27.11
N GLN A 123 -21.63 -12.00 27.33
CA GLN A 123 -22.22 -11.47 28.55
C GLN A 123 -21.60 -12.26 29.70
N GLY A 124 -21.09 -11.52 30.69
CA GLY A 124 -20.34 -12.06 31.82
C GLY A 124 -21.11 -13.07 32.67
#